data_AF-A0A3L7WKV8-F1
#
_entry.id   AF-A0A3L7WKV8-F1
#
_cell.length_a   1.000
_cell.length_b   1.000
_cell.length_c   1.000
_cell.angle_alpha   90.00
_cell.angle_beta   90.00
_cell.angle_gamma   90.00
#
_symmetry.space_group_name_H-M   'P 1'
#
loop_
_entity.id
_entity.type
_entity.pdbx_description
1 polymer ?
#
loop_
_entity_poly.entity_id
_entity_poly.type
_entity_poly.pdbx_seq_one_letter_code
_entity_poly.pdbx_strand_id
1 'polypeptide(L)'
;MKRGDRSPHEVLGLTPGASAEEIRGARRQLARTHHPDNFSGDAAGARKATREMALINAAAEALLAEVWAAEDPATVVPPRGGHRPEAPVTGRVELPNAPRFNSRTSEPTSVNWRPEAPWPTRPAARPSGPLPGTPAGPVRRRVDPAAALRPRISLEAAREFLFAFGRYAGLTVGDVALRDPGYLAWCIDNVRRDPDLVQAADLVLTQLMEEYGMERPARGSLHRPSPVGFDGVSD
;
A
#
# COMPACT_ATOMS: atom_id res chain seq x y z
N MET A 1 -31.32 -12.98 23.49
CA MET A 1 -29.95 -12.43 23.58
C MET A 1 -29.58 -11.83 22.23
N LYS A 2 -29.14 -10.57 22.20
CA LYS A 2 -28.93 -9.81 20.95
C LYS A 2 -27.57 -10.21 20.37
N ARG A 3 -27.41 -10.07 19.04
CA ARG A 3 -26.20 -10.39 18.25
C ARG A 3 -24.97 -9.50 18.57
N GLY A 4 -24.92 -8.86 19.73
CA GLY A 4 -23.87 -7.94 20.18
C GLY A 4 -23.30 -8.21 21.57
N ASP A 5 -23.67 -9.33 22.22
CA ASP A 5 -23.28 -9.59 23.62
C ASP A 5 -22.03 -10.47 23.77
N ARG A 6 -21.41 -10.95 22.68
CA ARG A 6 -20.16 -11.73 22.78
C ARG A 6 -19.00 -10.78 23.04
N SER A 7 -18.38 -10.91 24.22
CA SER A 7 -17.18 -10.15 24.53
C SER A 7 -16.05 -10.51 23.54
N PRO A 8 -15.14 -9.57 23.20
CA PRO A 8 -14.01 -9.87 22.30
C PRO A 8 -13.18 -11.09 22.73
N HIS A 9 -13.06 -11.29 24.05
CA HIS A 9 -12.44 -12.45 24.68
C HIS A 9 -13.19 -13.75 24.37
N GLU A 10 -14.52 -13.77 24.46
CA GLU A 10 -15.35 -14.93 24.08
C GLU A 10 -15.28 -15.26 22.59
N VAL A 11 -15.18 -14.25 21.72
CA VAL A 11 -15.07 -14.47 20.27
C VAL A 11 -13.76 -15.17 19.90
N LEU A 12 -12.67 -14.85 20.59
CA LEU A 12 -11.38 -15.52 20.41
C LEU A 12 -11.20 -16.78 21.27
N GLY A 13 -12.11 -17.04 22.21
CA GLY A 13 -11.99 -18.14 23.18
C GLY A 13 -10.83 -17.95 24.16
N LEU A 14 -10.49 -16.71 24.49
CA LEU A 14 -9.38 -16.36 25.38
C LEU A 14 -9.90 -15.89 26.74
N THR A 15 -9.09 -16.09 27.78
CA THR A 15 -9.36 -15.50 29.09
C THR A 15 -9.12 -13.98 29.06
N PRO A 16 -9.85 -13.19 29.87
CA PRO A 16 -9.53 -11.78 30.07
C PRO A 16 -8.08 -11.60 30.51
N GLY A 17 -7.34 -10.65 29.91
CA GLY A 17 -5.93 -10.42 30.19
C GLY A 17 -4.93 -11.28 29.39
N ALA A 18 -5.37 -11.98 28.34
CA ALA A 18 -4.46 -12.68 27.42
C ALA A 18 -3.42 -11.73 26.79
N SER A 19 -2.21 -12.23 26.59
CA SER A 19 -1.10 -11.48 25.99
C SER A 19 -1.32 -11.20 24.50
N ALA A 20 -0.63 -10.19 23.95
CA ALA A 20 -0.67 -9.86 22.53
C ALA A 20 -0.26 -11.04 21.61
N GLU A 21 0.62 -11.94 22.08
CA GLU A 21 1.00 -13.13 21.33
C GLU A 21 -0.11 -14.17 21.27
N GLU A 22 -0.81 -14.39 22.39
CA GLU A 22 -1.96 -15.29 22.48
C GLU A 22 -3.13 -14.80 21.64
N ILE A 23 -3.42 -13.49 21.67
CA ILE A 23 -4.45 -12.87 20.81
C ILE A 23 -4.13 -13.11 19.33
N ARG A 24 -2.88 -12.87 18.91
CA ARG A 24 -2.44 -13.14 17.52
C ARG A 24 -2.47 -14.63 17.18
N GLY A 25 -2.15 -15.50 18.14
CA GLY A 25 -2.22 -16.95 18.00
C GLY A 25 -3.64 -17.45 17.76
N ALA A 26 -4.58 -17.06 18.62
CA ALA A 26 -6.00 -17.43 18.54
C ALA A 26 -6.63 -16.94 17.23
N ARG A 27 -6.34 -15.69 16.83
CA ARG A 27 -6.78 -15.15 15.53
C ARG A 27 -6.32 -16.03 14.37
N ARG A 28 -5.06 -16.45 14.34
CA ARG A 28 -4.51 -17.33 13.29
C ARG A 28 -5.19 -18.70 13.28
N GLN A 29 -5.49 -19.26 14.45
CA GLN A 29 -6.17 -20.55 14.57
C GLN A 29 -7.61 -20.48 14.03
N LEU A 30 -8.37 -19.47 14.44
CA LEU A 30 -9.74 -19.27 13.98
C LEU A 30 -9.80 -18.91 12.50
N ALA A 31 -8.82 -18.14 12.01
CA ALA A 31 -8.73 -17.80 10.60
C ALA A 31 -8.54 -19.03 9.70
N ARG A 32 -7.76 -20.03 10.13
CA ARG A 32 -7.62 -21.30 9.39
C ARG A 32 -8.93 -22.08 9.28
N THR A 33 -9.80 -21.96 10.28
CA THR A 33 -11.07 -22.70 10.34
C THR A 33 -12.17 -21.97 9.56
N HIS A 34 -12.28 -20.66 9.75
CA HIS A 34 -13.35 -19.82 9.19
C HIS A 34 -12.94 -19.07 7.91
N HIS A 35 -11.85 -19.47 7.22
CA HIS A 35 -11.46 -18.82 5.98
C HIS A 35 -12.52 -19.03 4.89
N PRO A 36 -12.94 -17.98 4.16
CA PRO A 36 -13.92 -18.13 3.08
C PRO A 36 -13.46 -19.08 1.96
N ASP A 37 -12.14 -19.21 1.74
CA ASP A 37 -11.59 -20.14 0.74
C ASP A 37 -11.86 -21.62 1.06
N ASN A 38 -12.12 -21.97 2.33
CA ASN A 38 -12.53 -23.32 2.71
C ASN A 38 -13.94 -23.67 2.18
N PHE A 39 -14.71 -22.68 1.73
CA PHE A 39 -16.11 -22.81 1.28
C PHE A 39 -16.27 -22.42 -0.21
N SER A 40 -15.23 -22.61 -1.02
CA SER A 40 -15.21 -22.22 -2.44
C SER A 40 -16.34 -22.82 -3.30
N GLY A 41 -16.97 -23.91 -2.85
CA GLY A 41 -18.13 -24.56 -3.51
C GLY A 41 -19.51 -24.24 -2.91
N ASP A 42 -19.60 -23.48 -1.82
CA ASP A 42 -20.88 -23.13 -1.16
C ASP A 42 -20.95 -21.61 -0.91
N ALA A 43 -21.72 -20.90 -1.74
CA ALA A 43 -21.88 -19.45 -1.63
C ALA A 43 -22.55 -19.02 -0.31
N ALA A 44 -23.42 -19.84 0.28
CA ALA A 44 -24.04 -19.54 1.57
C ALA A 44 -23.04 -19.77 2.72
N GLY A 45 -22.25 -20.85 2.64
CA GLY A 45 -21.11 -21.13 3.53
C GLY A 45 -20.05 -20.04 3.51
N ALA A 46 -19.65 -19.59 2.31
CA ALA A 46 -18.68 -18.52 2.13
C ALA A 46 -19.15 -17.19 2.74
N ARG A 47 -20.44 -16.83 2.58
CA ARG A 47 -21.02 -15.63 3.22
C ARG A 47 -21.01 -15.72 4.74
N LYS A 48 -21.34 -16.89 5.31
CA LYS A 48 -21.27 -17.13 6.77
C LYS A 48 -19.83 -17.07 7.28
N ALA A 49 -18.89 -17.71 6.59
CA ALA A 49 -17.47 -17.70 6.92
C ALA A 49 -16.88 -16.28 6.86
N THR A 50 -17.23 -15.49 5.84
CA THR A 50 -16.84 -14.07 5.74
C THR A 50 -17.32 -13.27 6.94
N ARG A 51 -18.58 -13.47 7.38
CA ARG A 51 -19.13 -12.78 8.54
C ARG A 51 -18.42 -13.18 9.83
N GLU A 52 -18.15 -14.46 10.04
CA GLU A 52 -17.40 -14.92 11.22
C GLU A 52 -15.95 -14.42 11.22
N MET A 53 -15.27 -14.43 10.06
CA MET A 53 -13.93 -13.87 9.92
C MET A 53 -13.88 -12.38 10.25
N ALA A 54 -14.87 -11.61 9.80
CA ALA A 54 -14.97 -10.19 10.13
C ALA A 54 -15.11 -9.97 11.65
N LEU A 55 -15.89 -10.81 12.34
CA LEU A 55 -16.02 -10.75 13.80
C LEU A 55 -14.72 -11.12 14.51
N ILE A 56 -14.01 -12.15 14.05
CA ILE A 56 -12.71 -12.57 14.60
C ILE A 56 -11.67 -11.44 14.48
N ASN A 57 -11.61 -10.78 13.31
CA ASN A 57 -10.70 -9.66 13.10
C ASN A 57 -11.07 -8.47 13.99
N ALA A 58 -12.35 -8.11 14.06
CA ALA A 58 -12.81 -7.00 14.92
C ALA A 58 -12.49 -7.26 16.40
N ALA A 59 -12.70 -8.48 16.89
CA ALA A 59 -12.37 -8.85 18.27
C ALA A 59 -10.86 -8.78 18.55
N ALA A 60 -10.03 -9.26 17.61
CA ALA A 60 -8.58 -9.22 17.77
C ALA A 60 -8.02 -7.79 17.76
N GLU A 61 -8.54 -6.91 16.90
CA GLU A 61 -8.12 -5.50 16.87
C GLU A 61 -8.53 -4.78 18.16
N ALA A 62 -9.74 -5.02 18.68
CA ALA A 62 -10.18 -4.43 19.95
C ALA A 62 -9.26 -4.83 21.12
N LEU A 63 -8.94 -6.13 21.23
CA LEU A 63 -8.06 -6.62 22.30
C LEU A 63 -6.60 -6.16 22.12
N LEU A 64 -6.09 -6.10 20.88
CA LEU A 64 -4.74 -5.58 20.65
C LEU A 64 -4.66 -4.09 20.96
N ALA A 65 -5.70 -3.31 20.66
CA ALA A 65 -5.75 -1.89 21.01
C ALA A 65 -5.77 -1.68 22.53
N GLU A 66 -6.49 -2.51 23.29
CA GLU A 66 -6.48 -2.49 24.75
C GLU A 66 -5.10 -2.84 25.32
N VAL A 67 -4.44 -3.87 24.79
CA VAL A 67 -3.07 -4.23 25.21
C VAL A 67 -2.08 -3.11 24.87
N TRP A 68 -2.18 -2.51 23.68
CA TRP A 68 -1.33 -1.39 23.29
C TRP A 68 -1.56 -0.14 24.14
N ALA A 69 -2.80 0.11 24.56
CA ALA A 69 -3.14 1.23 25.43
C ALA A 69 -2.68 1.00 26.88
N ALA A 70 -2.59 -0.27 27.31
CA ALA A 70 -2.10 -0.65 28.63
C ALA A 70 -0.56 -0.73 28.70
N GLU A 71 0.14 -0.90 27.58
CA GLU A 71 1.60 -0.88 27.51
C GLU A 71 2.15 0.55 27.66
N ASP A 72 2.98 0.79 28.67
CA ASP A 72 3.70 2.05 28.82
C ASP A 72 4.79 2.15 27.72
N PRO A 73 4.75 3.16 26.83
CA PRO A 73 5.75 3.34 25.77
C PRO A 73 7.19 3.48 26.29
N ALA A 74 7.40 3.79 27.57
CA ALA A 74 8.72 3.80 28.20
C ALA A 74 9.31 2.40 28.46
N THR A 75 8.47 1.35 28.52
CA THR A 75 8.89 -0.04 28.77
C THR A 75 9.09 -0.87 27.49
N VAL A 76 8.64 -0.35 26.35
CA VAL A 76 8.77 -1.04 25.06
C VAL A 76 10.22 -0.95 24.59
N VAL A 77 10.99 -2.03 24.78
CA VAL A 77 12.32 -2.17 24.18
C VAL A 77 12.15 -2.18 22.66
N PRO A 78 12.71 -1.20 21.92
CA PRO A 78 12.59 -1.20 20.47
C PRO A 78 13.18 -2.50 19.91
N PRO A 79 12.56 -3.10 18.89
CA PRO A 79 13.11 -4.31 18.27
C PRO A 79 14.56 -4.05 17.88
N ARG A 80 15.48 -4.94 18.28
CA ARG A 80 16.90 -4.88 17.89
C ARG A 80 17.03 -5.14 16.38
N GLY A 81 16.75 -4.12 15.58
CA GLY A 81 16.98 -4.08 14.15
C GLY A 81 18.17 -3.19 13.85
N GLY A 82 19.37 -3.76 13.85
CA GLY A 82 20.60 -3.11 13.43
C GLY A 82 21.79 -3.50 14.30
N HIS A 83 22.84 -4.04 13.66
CA HIS A 83 24.14 -4.21 14.32
C HIS A 83 24.66 -2.82 14.73
N ARG A 84 24.64 -2.52 16.03
CA ARG A 84 25.41 -1.40 16.57
C ARG A 84 26.87 -1.85 16.58
N PRO A 85 27.79 -1.22 15.84
CA PRO A 85 29.20 -1.58 15.94
C PRO A 85 29.69 -1.36 17.38
N GLU A 86 30.40 -2.35 17.93
CA GLU A 86 30.82 -2.41 19.34
C GLU A 86 31.89 -1.37 19.73
N ALA A 87 32.45 -0.66 18.75
CA ALA A 87 33.41 0.41 18.98
C ALA A 87 33.08 1.62 18.09
N PRO A 88 33.28 2.86 18.59
CA PRO A 88 33.30 4.02 17.71
C PRO A 88 34.44 3.82 16.70
N VAL A 89 34.10 3.73 15.41
CA VAL A 89 35.08 3.79 14.34
C VAL A 89 35.63 5.22 14.32
N THR A 90 36.70 5.47 15.09
CA THR A 90 37.45 6.73 15.02
C THR A 90 38.34 6.69 13.78
N GLY A 91 37.74 6.76 12.60
CA GLY A 91 38.47 7.04 11.37
C GLY A 91 38.89 8.51 11.38
N ARG A 92 40.20 8.79 11.44
CA ARG A 92 40.70 10.15 11.20
C ARG A 92 40.56 10.46 9.72
N VAL A 93 39.57 11.27 9.38
CA VAL A 93 39.39 11.77 8.01
C VAL A 93 40.27 13.01 7.84
N GLU A 94 41.37 12.86 7.10
CA GLU A 94 42.17 14.00 6.66
C GLU A 94 41.50 14.61 5.42
N LEU A 95 40.88 15.77 5.59
CA LEU A 95 40.30 16.53 4.48
C LEU A 95 41.37 17.52 3.96
N PRO A 96 41.81 17.42 2.69
CA PRO A 96 42.79 18.35 2.12
C PRO A 96 42.25 19.77 1.91
N ASN A 97 40.93 19.97 2.00
CA ASN A 97 40.28 21.27 1.89
C ASN A 97 39.25 21.45 3.01
N ALA A 98 39.21 22.67 3.57
CA ALA A 98 38.23 23.02 4.60
C ALA A 98 36.79 22.85 4.07
N PRO A 99 35.89 22.20 4.81
CA PRO A 99 34.49 22.08 4.42
C PRO A 99 33.86 23.48 4.37
N ARG A 100 33.41 23.90 3.18
CA ARG A 100 32.63 25.13 3.03
C ARG A 100 31.23 24.87 3.57
N PHE A 101 30.95 25.38 4.76
CA PHE A 101 29.59 25.43 5.30
C PHE A 101 28.68 26.19 4.33
N ASN A 102 27.54 25.60 3.97
CA ASN A 102 26.50 26.31 3.24
C ASN A 102 25.84 27.32 4.20
N SER A 103 26.11 28.60 4.03
CA SER A 103 25.51 29.68 4.84
C SER A 103 23.98 29.82 4.70
N ARG A 104 23.30 28.90 4.00
CA ARG A 104 21.84 28.89 3.84
C ARG A 104 21.06 28.27 5.00
N THR A 105 21.72 27.66 5.98
CA THR A 105 21.03 26.89 7.03
C THR A 105 21.09 27.53 8.42
N SER A 106 21.70 28.72 8.56
CA SER A 106 21.90 29.37 9.86
C SER A 106 21.27 30.76 10.00
N GLU A 107 20.53 31.25 9.00
CA GLU A 107 19.64 32.39 9.23
C GLU A 107 18.28 31.86 9.71
N PRO A 108 17.83 32.22 10.93
CA PRO A 108 16.47 31.93 11.36
C PRO A 108 15.54 32.71 10.42
N THR A 109 14.97 32.02 9.44
CA THR A 109 13.95 32.60 8.57
C THR A 109 12.77 32.95 9.46
N SER A 110 12.58 34.23 9.75
CA SER A 110 11.32 34.74 10.25
C SER A 110 10.27 34.43 9.18
N VAL A 111 9.43 33.44 9.46
CA VAL A 111 8.32 33.09 8.57
C VAL A 111 7.36 34.27 8.58
N ASN A 112 7.48 35.14 7.58
CA ASN A 112 6.58 36.28 7.41
C ASN A 112 5.33 35.79 6.67
N TRP A 113 4.26 35.57 7.42
CA TRP A 113 2.94 35.32 6.86
C TRP A 113 2.36 36.62 6.32
N ARG A 114 2.70 37.00 5.08
CA ARG A 114 1.87 37.93 4.31
C ARG A 114 1.50 37.40 2.92
N PRO A 115 0.26 37.68 2.48
CA PRO A 115 -0.34 37.15 1.25
C PRO A 115 0.02 38.03 0.04
N GLU A 116 -0.16 37.47 -1.16
CA GLU A 116 -0.09 38.12 -2.49
C GLU A 116 1.30 38.39 -3.09
N ALA A 117 2.27 37.49 -2.93
CA ALA A 117 3.36 37.40 -3.90
C ALA A 117 2.94 36.46 -5.04
N PRO A 118 2.96 36.88 -6.32
CA PRO A 118 2.75 35.96 -7.44
C PRO A 118 3.83 34.87 -7.41
N TRP A 119 3.42 33.62 -7.63
CA TRP A 119 4.32 32.48 -7.64
C TRP A 119 5.53 32.76 -8.55
N PRO A 120 6.78 32.61 -8.06
CA PRO A 120 7.93 32.77 -8.93
C PRO A 120 7.81 31.79 -10.09
N THR A 121 7.95 32.29 -11.32
CA THR A 121 7.97 31.44 -12.52
C THR A 121 9.04 30.38 -12.32
N ARG A 122 8.62 29.11 -12.39
CA ARG A 122 9.48 27.96 -12.13
C ARG A 122 10.75 28.11 -12.98
N PRO A 123 11.95 28.26 -12.38
CA PRO A 123 13.15 28.40 -13.17
C PRO A 123 13.33 27.13 -14.03
N ALA A 124 13.76 27.32 -15.27
CA ALA A 124 14.04 26.23 -16.20
C ALA A 124 14.89 25.15 -15.51
N ALA A 125 14.50 23.89 -15.68
CA ALA A 125 15.14 22.75 -15.02
C ALA A 125 16.66 22.78 -15.28
N ARG A 126 17.45 23.06 -14.23
CA ARG A 126 18.91 22.95 -14.33
C ARG A 126 19.28 21.49 -14.57
N PRO A 127 20.32 21.21 -15.38
CA PRO A 127 20.81 19.84 -15.56
C PRO A 127 21.16 19.24 -14.19
N SER A 128 20.71 18.00 -13.96
CA SER A 128 20.88 17.26 -12.72
C SER A 128 22.35 16.84 -12.52
N GLY A 129 23.19 17.79 -12.14
CA GLY A 129 24.53 17.52 -11.63
C GLY A 129 24.47 16.95 -10.20
N PRO A 130 25.52 16.25 -9.75
CA PRO A 130 25.58 15.71 -8.39
C PRO A 130 25.53 16.84 -7.35
N LEU A 131 24.66 16.71 -6.36
CA LEU A 131 24.67 17.56 -5.17
C LEU A 131 25.80 17.11 -4.24
N PRO A 132 26.73 17.99 -3.83
CA PRO A 132 27.77 17.64 -2.87
C PRO A 132 27.16 17.30 -1.50
N GLY A 133 27.56 16.17 -0.89
CA GLY A 133 27.29 15.87 0.52
C GLY A 133 26.27 14.77 0.84
N THR A 134 25.73 14.03 -0.13
CA THR A 134 24.94 12.83 0.17
C THR A 134 25.90 11.66 0.47
N PRO A 135 25.80 10.96 1.63
CA PRO A 135 26.72 9.88 2.01
C PRO A 135 26.59 8.66 1.07
N ALA A 136 25.45 8.51 0.42
CA ALA A 136 25.34 7.74 -0.80
C ALA A 136 25.69 8.68 -1.97
N GLY A 137 26.80 8.43 -2.66
CA GLY A 137 27.16 9.12 -3.91
C GLY A 137 26.00 9.11 -4.93
N PRO A 138 26.11 9.83 -6.06
CA PRO A 138 24.98 10.11 -6.93
C PRO A 138 24.19 8.83 -7.22
N VAL A 139 22.98 8.72 -6.66
CA VAL A 139 22.04 7.66 -7.02
C VAL A 139 21.62 7.96 -8.43
N ARG A 140 22.42 7.50 -9.40
CA ARG A 140 22.00 7.42 -10.79
C ARG A 140 20.86 6.42 -10.77
N ARG A 141 19.62 6.93 -10.70
CA ARG A 141 18.46 6.16 -11.13
C ARG A 141 18.73 5.85 -12.60
N ARG A 142 19.36 4.70 -12.87
CA ARG A 142 19.44 4.15 -14.21
C ARG A 142 18.01 3.78 -14.55
N VAL A 143 17.30 4.73 -15.16
CA VAL A 143 16.12 4.38 -15.94
C VAL A 143 16.69 3.53 -17.08
N ASP A 144 16.28 2.28 -17.14
CA ASP A 144 16.69 1.38 -18.21
C ASP A 144 16.27 2.05 -19.55
N PRO A 145 17.22 2.44 -20.42
CA PRO A 145 16.87 3.09 -21.69
C PRO A 145 16.03 2.15 -22.57
N ALA A 146 16.15 0.83 -22.42
CA ALA A 146 15.29 -0.13 -23.10
C ALA A 146 13.84 -0.04 -22.62
N ALA A 147 13.60 0.29 -21.35
CA ALA A 147 12.26 0.52 -20.82
C ALA A 147 11.63 1.81 -21.39
N ALA A 148 12.44 2.85 -21.63
CA ALA A 148 12.00 4.10 -22.26
C ALA A 148 11.66 3.93 -23.76
N LEU A 149 12.29 2.95 -24.42
CA LEU A 149 12.10 2.63 -25.83
C LEU A 149 11.04 1.53 -26.08
N ARG A 150 10.44 0.95 -25.04
CA ARG A 150 9.36 -0.03 -25.23
C ARG A 150 8.20 0.63 -25.98
N PRO A 151 7.70 0.02 -27.08
CA PRO A 151 6.54 0.55 -27.76
C PRO A 151 5.38 0.59 -26.78
N ARG A 152 4.75 1.76 -26.65
CA ARG A 152 3.53 1.90 -25.84
C ARG A 152 2.45 1.09 -26.54
N ILE A 153 1.89 0.12 -25.83
CA ILE A 153 0.72 -0.61 -26.32
C ILE A 153 -0.40 0.41 -26.65
N SER A 154 -1.11 0.21 -27.76
CA SER A 154 -2.26 1.06 -28.10
C SER A 154 -3.39 0.80 -27.09
N LEU A 155 -4.31 1.75 -26.93
CA LEU A 155 -5.46 1.57 -26.04
C LEU A 155 -6.31 0.35 -26.45
N GLU A 156 -6.51 0.14 -27.75
CA GLU A 156 -7.24 -1.02 -28.28
C GLU A 156 -6.55 -2.33 -27.93
N ALA A 157 -5.24 -2.44 -28.19
CA ALA A 157 -4.46 -3.62 -27.83
C ALA A 157 -4.40 -3.83 -26.30
N ALA A 158 -4.40 -2.76 -25.52
CA ALA A 158 -4.47 -2.84 -24.05
C ALA A 158 -5.80 -3.41 -23.58
N ARG A 159 -6.93 -3.08 -24.23
CA ARG A 159 -8.25 -3.62 -23.90
C ARG A 159 -8.38 -5.10 -24.22
N GLU A 160 -7.74 -5.57 -25.30
CA GLU A 160 -7.76 -6.98 -25.72
C GLU A 160 -6.79 -7.87 -24.93
N PHE A 161 -5.91 -7.29 -24.12
CA PHE A 161 -4.90 -8.04 -23.37
C PHE A 161 -5.55 -9.03 -22.40
N LEU A 162 -5.13 -10.30 -22.41
CA LEU A 162 -5.75 -11.36 -21.60
C LEU A 162 -5.06 -11.52 -20.24
N PHE A 163 -5.87 -11.70 -19.19
CA PHE A 163 -5.37 -12.13 -17.90
C PHE A 163 -4.99 -13.61 -17.93
N ALA A 164 -3.71 -13.92 -17.76
CA ALA A 164 -3.23 -15.30 -17.68
C ALA A 164 -3.42 -15.96 -16.29
N PHE A 165 -3.84 -15.20 -15.28
CA PHE A 165 -3.92 -15.66 -13.89
C PHE A 165 -4.98 -14.91 -13.07
N GLY A 166 -5.24 -15.41 -11.86
CA GLY A 166 -6.09 -14.74 -10.88
C GLY A 166 -7.58 -14.97 -11.08
N ARG A 167 -8.40 -14.13 -10.42
CA ARG A 167 -9.87 -14.23 -10.40
C ARG A 167 -10.50 -14.08 -11.79
N TYR A 168 -9.86 -13.30 -12.65
CA TYR A 168 -10.34 -12.97 -13.99
C TYR A 168 -9.50 -13.64 -15.09
N ALA A 169 -8.86 -14.77 -14.79
CA ALA A 169 -8.09 -15.52 -15.77
C ALA A 169 -8.95 -15.86 -17.01
N GLY A 170 -8.42 -15.62 -18.21
CA GLY A 170 -9.10 -15.81 -19.49
C GLY A 170 -9.99 -14.64 -19.94
N LEU A 171 -10.16 -13.60 -19.13
CA LEU A 171 -10.86 -12.38 -19.53
C LEU A 171 -9.88 -11.31 -20.03
N THR A 172 -10.40 -10.42 -20.86
CA THR A 172 -9.62 -9.28 -21.36
C THR A 172 -9.54 -8.18 -20.30
N VAL A 173 -8.50 -7.34 -20.36
CA VAL A 173 -8.35 -6.17 -19.48
C VAL A 173 -9.54 -5.24 -19.64
N GLY A 174 -10.07 -5.07 -20.86
CA GLY A 174 -11.27 -4.27 -21.12
C GLY A 174 -12.52 -4.79 -20.40
N ASP A 175 -12.76 -6.10 -20.44
CA ASP A 175 -13.90 -6.72 -19.74
C ASP A 175 -13.79 -6.57 -18.22
N VAL A 176 -12.57 -6.72 -17.70
CA VAL A 176 -12.31 -6.55 -16.25
C VAL A 176 -12.48 -5.10 -15.85
N ALA A 177 -12.08 -4.15 -16.68
CA ALA A 177 -12.20 -2.73 -16.42
C ALA A 177 -13.67 -2.30 -16.21
N LEU A 178 -14.59 -2.87 -16.97
CA LEU A 178 -16.03 -2.61 -16.84
C LEU A 178 -16.66 -3.27 -15.61
N ARG A 179 -16.14 -4.42 -15.18
CA ARG A 179 -16.69 -5.19 -14.05
C ARG A 179 -16.13 -4.77 -12.69
N ASP A 180 -14.82 -4.59 -12.60
CA ASP A 180 -14.09 -4.28 -11.36
C ASP A 180 -12.82 -3.45 -11.69
N PRO A 181 -12.96 -2.11 -11.84
CA PRO A 181 -11.81 -1.25 -12.08
C PRO A 181 -10.82 -1.24 -10.90
N GLY A 182 -11.27 -1.60 -9.69
CA GLY A 182 -10.41 -1.79 -8.52
C GLY A 182 -9.43 -2.96 -8.68
N TYR A 183 -9.81 -3.99 -9.44
CA TYR A 183 -8.91 -5.11 -9.75
C TYR A 183 -7.73 -4.66 -10.62
N LEU A 184 -7.95 -3.76 -11.58
CA LEU A 184 -6.87 -3.18 -12.39
C LEU A 184 -5.89 -2.37 -11.53
N ALA A 185 -6.41 -1.57 -10.60
CA ALA A 185 -5.57 -0.83 -9.65
C ALA A 185 -4.71 -1.78 -8.78
N TRP A 186 -5.33 -2.87 -8.28
CA TRP A 186 -4.60 -3.91 -7.55
C TRP A 186 -3.51 -4.56 -8.42
N CYS A 187 -3.80 -4.86 -9.68
CA CYS A 187 -2.84 -5.45 -10.60
C CYS A 187 -1.61 -4.55 -10.76
N ILE A 188 -1.79 -3.24 -10.92
CA ILE A 188 -0.68 -2.31 -11.11
C ILE A 188 0.25 -2.25 -9.90
N ASP A 189 -0.28 -2.33 -8.69
CA ASP A 189 0.52 -2.25 -7.47
C ASP A 189 1.19 -3.58 -7.07
N ASN A 190 0.55 -4.72 -7.39
CA ASN A 190 0.94 -6.03 -6.85
C ASN A 190 1.57 -6.97 -7.89
N VAL A 191 1.22 -6.85 -9.17
CA VAL A 191 1.73 -7.75 -10.21
C VAL A 191 3.09 -7.24 -10.67
N ARG A 192 4.14 -8.01 -10.39
CA ARG A 192 5.51 -7.70 -10.85
C ARG A 192 6.01 -8.61 -11.96
N ARG A 193 5.36 -9.77 -12.14
CA ARG A 193 5.81 -10.83 -13.05
C ARG A 193 5.53 -10.52 -14.52
N ASP A 194 4.50 -9.72 -14.78
CA ASP A 194 4.03 -9.39 -16.13
C ASP A 194 3.96 -7.84 -16.29
N PRO A 195 5.01 -7.21 -16.81
CA PRO A 195 5.06 -5.76 -16.99
C PRO A 195 4.14 -5.26 -18.11
N ASP A 196 3.83 -6.13 -19.08
CA ASP A 196 3.01 -5.75 -20.24
C ASP A 196 1.53 -5.73 -19.85
N LEU A 197 1.09 -6.68 -19.02
CA LEU A 197 -0.22 -6.64 -18.35
C LEU A 197 -0.39 -5.39 -17.48
N VAL A 198 0.63 -5.03 -16.70
CA VAL A 198 0.60 -3.83 -15.86
C VAL A 198 0.48 -2.57 -16.70
N GLN A 199 1.21 -2.51 -17.82
CA GLN A 199 1.11 -1.39 -18.76
C GLN A 199 -0.30 -1.29 -19.37
N ALA A 200 -0.88 -2.42 -19.80
CA ALA A 200 -2.24 -2.47 -20.34
C ALA A 200 -3.28 -2.03 -19.30
N ALA A 201 -3.19 -2.56 -18.07
CA ALA A 201 -4.09 -2.22 -16.97
C ALA A 201 -4.02 -0.73 -16.59
N ASP A 202 -2.82 -0.14 -16.53
CA ASP A 202 -2.64 1.29 -16.22
C ASP A 202 -3.26 2.18 -17.29
N LEU A 203 -3.06 1.87 -18.57
CA LEU A 203 -3.63 2.63 -19.68
C LEU A 203 -5.17 2.59 -19.69
N VAL A 204 -5.76 1.40 -19.53
CA VAL A 204 -7.22 1.25 -19.53
C VAL A 204 -7.83 1.91 -18.29
N LEU A 205 -7.20 1.79 -17.12
CA LEU A 205 -7.67 2.46 -15.90
C LEU A 205 -7.60 3.98 -16.03
N THR A 206 -6.50 4.54 -16.56
CA THR A 206 -6.39 5.98 -16.79
C THR A 206 -7.46 6.48 -17.75
N GLN A 207 -7.72 5.76 -18.84
CA GLN A 207 -8.77 6.13 -19.79
C GLN A 207 -10.17 6.11 -19.14
N LEU A 208 -10.48 5.10 -18.32
CA LEU A 208 -11.74 5.05 -17.57
C LEU A 208 -11.87 6.21 -16.56
N MET A 209 -10.78 6.59 -15.91
CA MET A 209 -10.78 7.73 -15.00
C MET A 209 -11.06 9.05 -15.73
N GLU A 210 -10.49 9.23 -16.91
CA GLU A 210 -10.74 10.42 -17.75
C GLU A 210 -12.18 10.45 -18.29
N GLU A 211 -12.71 9.30 -18.72
CA GLU A 211 -14.05 9.19 -19.30
C GLU A 211 -15.17 9.34 -18.25
N TYR A 212 -15.01 8.69 -17.09
CA TYR A 212 -16.05 8.64 -16.05
C TYR A 212 -15.78 9.55 -14.85
N GLY A 213 -14.67 10.32 -14.86
CA GLY A 213 -14.30 11.22 -13.77
C GLY A 213 -13.99 10.50 -12.45
N MET A 214 -13.57 9.24 -12.49
CA MET A 214 -13.27 8.45 -11.29
C MET A 214 -11.88 8.79 -10.74
N GLU A 215 -11.73 8.84 -9.41
CA GLU A 215 -10.42 8.98 -8.77
C GLU A 215 -9.71 7.63 -8.65
N ARG A 216 -8.38 7.63 -8.82
CA ARG A 216 -7.57 6.42 -8.66
C ARG A 216 -7.60 6.02 -7.18
N PRO A 217 -8.00 4.79 -6.84
CA PRO A 217 -7.89 4.32 -5.47
C PRO A 217 -6.43 4.42 -5.00
N ALA A 218 -6.23 4.77 -3.73
CA ALA A 218 -4.90 4.97 -3.17
C ALA A 218 -4.02 3.73 -3.37
N ARG A 219 -2.71 3.92 -3.61
CA ARG A 219 -1.80 2.79 -3.85
C ARG A 219 -1.81 1.81 -2.69
N GLY A 220 -1.91 0.52 -3.00
CA GLY A 220 -2.01 -0.55 -2.00
C GLY A 220 -3.33 -0.56 -1.23
N SER A 221 -4.32 0.26 -1.61
CA SER A 221 -5.66 0.14 -1.03
C SER A 221 -6.30 -1.17 -1.49
N LEU A 222 -6.71 -1.98 -0.52
CA LEU A 222 -7.66 -3.08 -0.74
C LEU A 222 -9.09 -2.57 -0.88
N HIS A 223 -9.27 -1.24 -0.83
CA HIS A 223 -10.56 -0.60 -0.99
C HIS A 223 -11.00 -0.79 -2.44
N ARG A 224 -11.89 -1.76 -2.65
CA ARG A 224 -12.64 -1.94 -3.89
C ARG A 224 -13.71 -0.87 -3.93
N PRO A 225 -13.61 0.18 -4.76
CA PRO A 225 -14.82 0.81 -5.24
C PRO A 225 -15.53 -0.25 -6.07
N SER A 226 -16.41 -1.05 -5.46
CA SER A 226 -17.36 -1.80 -6.26
C SER A 226 -18.23 -0.74 -6.93
N PRO A 227 -18.39 -0.75 -8.26
CA PRO A 227 -19.58 -0.16 -8.83
C PRO A 227 -20.74 -1.02 -8.31
N VAL A 228 -21.37 -0.62 -7.22
CA VAL A 228 -22.73 -1.08 -6.93
C VAL A 228 -23.57 -0.52 -8.07
N GLY A 229 -23.92 -1.39 -9.03
CA GLY A 229 -24.72 -0.94 -10.16
C GLY A 229 -24.86 -1.90 -11.34
N PHE A 230 -25.00 -3.21 -11.14
CA PHE A 230 -25.68 -4.08 -12.11
C PHE A 230 -26.43 -5.21 -11.38
N ASP A 231 -27.30 -4.83 -10.44
CA ASP A 231 -28.59 -5.50 -10.25
C ASP A 231 -29.62 -4.57 -10.89
N GLY A 232 -29.94 -4.80 -12.17
CA GLY A 232 -30.85 -3.93 -12.91
C GLY A 232 -31.09 -4.39 -14.35
N VAL A 233 -32.22 -5.07 -14.55
CA VAL A 233 -32.87 -5.45 -15.81
C VAL A 233 -32.44 -6.80 -16.40
N SER A 234 -33.16 -7.83 -15.97
CA SER A 234 -33.71 -8.83 -16.90
C SER A 234 -35.22 -8.75 -16.74
N ASP A 235 -35.90 -8.27 -17.79
CA ASP A 235 -37.24 -8.78 -18.13
C ASP A 235 -37.06 -10.15 -18.80
#